data_AF-A0A3N4MSQ4-F1
#
_entry.id   AF-A0A3N4MSQ4-F1
#
_cell.length_a   1.000
_cell.length_b   1.000
_cell.length_c   1.000
_cell.angle_alpha   90.00
_cell.angle_beta   90.00
_cell.angle_gamma   90.00
#
_symmetry.space_group_name_H-M   'P 1'
#
loop_
_entity.id
_entity.type
_entity.pdbx_description
1 polymer ?
#
loop_
_entity_poly.entity_id
_entity_poly.type
_entity_poly.pdbx_seq_one_letter_code
_entity_poly.pdbx_strand_id
1 'polypeptide(L)' 'MLKGLSSVLYGQANPGGLVNILFKEASGSNENEVIFKTGTGKLAEVGIDLDRALDDEWACRIVGDAKQVNWQAGDVARQR' A
#
# COMPACT_ATOMS: atom_id res chain seq x y z
N MET A 1 -11.49 -6.90 -4.67
CA MET A 1 -11.47 -8.33 -4.30
C MET A 1 -12.50 -9.04 -5.14
N LEU A 2 -12.09 -10.04 -5.93
CA LEU A 2 -13.03 -10.83 -6.73
C LEU A 2 -13.31 -12.15 -6.00
N LYS A 3 -14.57 -12.36 -5.61
CA LYS A 3 -15.03 -13.59 -4.95
C LYS A 3 -15.70 -14.49 -5.99
N GLY A 4 -15.43 -15.80 -5.93
CA GLY A 4 -15.99 -16.80 -6.86
C GLY A 4 -15.05 -17.19 -8.01
N LEU A 5 -15.60 -17.88 -9.02
CA LEU A 5 -14.90 -18.39 -10.20
C LEU A 5 -14.32 -17.23 -11.05
N SER A 6 -13.17 -16.70 -10.62
CA SER A 6 -12.38 -15.69 -11.34
C SER A 6 -11.54 -16.29 -12.48
N SER A 7 -11.73 -17.60 -12.75
CA SER A 7 -10.82 -18.40 -13.55
C SER A 7 -10.77 -18.06 -15.03
N VAL A 8 -11.80 -17.38 -15.56
CA VAL A 8 -11.85 -16.97 -16.98
C VAL A 8 -10.87 -15.82 -17.27
N LEU A 9 -10.72 -14.88 -16.33
CA LEU A 9 -9.87 -13.70 -16.49
C LEU A 9 -8.45 -13.91 -15.93
N TYR A 10 -8.28 -14.87 -15.01
CA TYR A 10 -7.03 -15.07 -14.24
C TYR A 10 -6.51 -16.51 -14.20
N GLY A 11 -7.13 -17.46 -14.91
CA GLY A 11 -6.69 -18.86 -14.97
C GLY A 11 -7.00 -19.67 -13.71
N GLN A 12 -6.16 -20.64 -13.35
CA GLN A 12 -6.32 -21.44 -12.11
C GLN A 12 -6.16 -20.54 -10.86
N ALA A 13 -7.25 -19.94 -10.42
CA ALA A 13 -7.34 -19.20 -9.17
C ALA A 13 -7.76 -20.13 -8.03
N ASN A 14 -7.14 -19.97 -6.85
CA ASN A 14 -7.57 -20.69 -5.65
C ASN A 14 -9.06 -20.39 -5.36
N PRO A 15 -9.86 -21.36 -4.85
CA PRO A 15 -11.30 -21.20 -4.62
C PRO A 15 -11.69 -20.05 -3.69
N GLY A 16 -10.73 -19.53 -2.91
CA GLY A 16 -10.90 -18.36 -2.03
C GLY A 16 -10.96 -17.00 -2.75
N GLY A 17 -10.67 -16.94 -4.06
CA GLY A 17 -10.69 -15.71 -4.85
C GLY A 17 -9.32 -15.03 -4.98
N LEU A 18 -9.31 -13.85 -5.63
CA LEU A 18 -8.09 -13.09 -5.94
C LEU A 18 -8.15 -11.67 -5.39
N VAL A 19 -6.99 -11.20 -4.93
CA VAL A 19 -6.73 -9.80 -4.57
C VAL A 19 -5.80 -9.21 -5.61
N ASN A 20 -6.25 -8.15 -6.28
CA ASN A 20 -5.41 -7.39 -7.19
C ASN A 20 -4.86 -6.16 -6.46
N ILE A 21 -3.55 -5.95 -6.54
CA ILE A 21 -2.85 -4.78 -6.00
C ILE A 21 -2.29 -4.05 -7.22
N LEU A 22 -2.77 -2.83 -7.43
CA LEU A 22 -2.31 -1.94 -8.50
C LEU A 22 -1.48 -0.82 -7.86
N PHE A 23 -0.41 -0.43 -8.53
CA PHE A 23 0.40 0.70 -8.10
C PHE A 23 -0.34 2.02 -8.33
N LYS A 24 0.03 3.04 -7.57
CA LYS A 24 -0.42 4.41 -7.83
C LYS A 24 0.23 4.91 -9.10
N GLU A 25 -0.58 5.41 -10.03
CA GLU A 25 -0.12 6.03 -11.27
C GLU A 25 0.03 7.54 -11.07
N ALA A 26 0.91 8.14 -11.89
CA ALA A 26 1.04 9.58 -11.97
C ALA A 26 -0.20 10.14 -12.68
N SER A 27 -0.82 11.18 -12.10
CA SER A 27 -2.04 11.78 -12.64
C SER A 27 -1.77 13.06 -13.44
N GLY A 28 -0.56 13.61 -13.33
CA GLY A 28 -0.17 14.85 -14.01
C GLY A 28 -0.75 16.12 -13.38
N SER A 29 -1.50 16.03 -12.27
CA SER A 29 -2.13 17.17 -11.60
C SER A 29 -1.21 17.94 -10.63
N ASN A 30 0.04 17.48 -10.45
CA ASN A 30 1.05 18.08 -9.57
C ASN A 30 0.65 18.14 -8.08
N GLU A 31 0.12 17.04 -7.56
CA GLU A 31 -0.30 16.91 -6.16
C GLU A 31 0.84 16.50 -5.22
N ASN A 32 0.79 16.97 -3.96
CA ASN A 32 1.76 16.59 -2.93
C ASN A 32 1.02 16.38 -1.60
N GLU A 33 1.26 15.24 -0.96
CA GLU A 33 0.65 14.87 0.31
C GLU A 33 1.71 14.40 1.31
N VAL A 34 1.55 14.82 2.57
CA VAL A 34 2.32 14.32 3.70
C VAL A 34 1.35 13.83 4.76
N ILE A 35 1.59 12.63 5.28
CA ILE A 35 0.70 11.96 6.20
C ILE A 35 1.46 11.65 7.49
N PHE A 36 0.84 11.96 8.63
CA PHE A 36 1.33 11.56 9.94
C PHE A 36 0.23 10.76 10.65
N LYS A 37 0.57 9.56 11.15
CA LYS A 37 -0.35 8.74 11.94
C LYS A 37 0.31 8.34 13.25
N THR A 38 -0.45 8.42 14.33
CA THR A 38 -0.08 7.90 15.64
C THR A 38 -1.24 7.13 16.26
N GLY A 39 -0.95 6.19 17.15
CA GLY A 39 -2.00 5.39 17.77
C GLY A 39 -1.50 4.41 18.85
N THR A 40 -2.41 3.56 19.28
CA THR A 40 -2.13 2.51 20.27
C THR A 40 -1.10 1.50 19.72
N GLY A 41 -0.44 0.76 20.63
CA GLY A 41 0.63 -0.17 20.23
C GLY A 41 1.90 0.52 19.77
N LYS A 42 2.18 1.73 20.28
CA LYS A 42 3.31 2.59 19.87
C LYS A 42 3.36 2.78 18.35
N LEU A 43 2.20 2.97 17.73
CA LEU A 43 2.13 3.24 16.29
C LEU A 43 2.61 4.66 16.04
N ALA A 44 3.62 4.78 15.18
CA ALA A 44 4.06 6.02 14.57
C ALA A 44 4.35 5.76 13.08
N GLU A 45 3.69 6.48 12.20
CA GLU A 45 3.83 6.35 10.75
C GLU A 45 3.94 7.73 10.12
N VAL A 46 4.87 7.86 9.17
CA VAL A 46 5.00 9.02 8.30
C VAL A 46 4.98 8.56 6.85
N GLY A 47 4.24 9.27 6.01
CA GLY A 47 4.14 8.98 4.58
C GLY A 47 4.29 10.23 3.74
N ILE A 48 4.85 10.06 2.55
CA ILE A 48 4.93 11.06 1.50
C ILE A 48 4.36 10.49 0.19
N ASP A 49 3.64 11.32 -0.54
CA ASP A 49 3.13 11.02 -1.88
C ASP A 49 3.28 12.27 -2.74
N LEU A 50 4.10 12.19 -3.78
CA LEU A 50 4.45 13.29 -4.65
C LEU A 50 4.11 12.90 -6.08
N ASP A 51 3.26 13.68 -6.73
CA ASP A 51 2.88 13.52 -8.13
C ASP A 51 3.36 14.73 -8.94
N ARG A 52 3.87 14.46 -10.14
CA ARG A 52 4.50 15.49 -10.97
C ARG A 52 4.36 15.17 -12.46
N ALA A 53 3.72 16.07 -13.20
CA ALA A 53 3.94 16.21 -14.64
C ALA A 53 5.34 16.80 -14.87
N LEU A 54 6.17 16.07 -15.62
CA LEU A 54 7.49 16.51 -16.05
C LEU A 54 7.36 17.37 -17.32
N ASP A 55 6.46 16.97 -18.22
CA ASP A 55 6.07 17.68 -19.44
C ASP A 55 4.64 17.26 -19.88
N ASP A 56 4.23 17.61 -21.11
CA ASP A 56 2.89 17.31 -21.65
C ASP A 56 2.63 15.81 -21.91
N GLU A 57 3.67 14.98 -21.93
CA GLU A 57 3.60 13.54 -22.24
C GLU A 57 4.04 12.67 -21.05
N TRP A 58 4.91 13.19 -20.18
CA TRP A 58 5.55 12.45 -19.11
C TRP A 58 5.13 12.94 -17.73
N ALA A 59 4.78 11.99 -16.87
CA ALA A 59 4.52 12.23 -15.46
C ALA A 59 5.18 11.15 -14.58
N CYS A 60 5.49 11.51 -13.34
CA CYS A 60 6.14 10.65 -12.36
C CYS A 60 5.46 10.79 -11.00
N ARG A 61 5.34 9.66 -10.28
CA ARG A 61 4.83 9.63 -8.91
C ARG A 61 5.80 8.90 -8.01
N ILE A 62 6.10 9.51 -6.86
CA ILE A 62 6.99 8.97 -5.84
C ILE A 62 6.18 8.83 -4.55
N VAL A 63 6.12 7.61 -4.04
CA VAL A 63 5.41 7.28 -2.80
C VAL A 63 6.36 6.60 -1.85
N GLY A 64 6.38 7.04 -0.59
CA GLY A 64 7.20 6.45 0.44
C GLY A 64 6.49 6.48 1.79
N ASP A 65 6.65 5.41 2.57
CA ASP A 65 6.13 5.32 3.93
C ASP A 65 7.18 4.73 4.88
N ALA A 66 7.15 5.20 6.12
CA ALA A 66 7.94 4.64 7.22
C ALA A 66 7.02 4.42 8.42
N LYS A 67 7.00 3.19 8.94
CA LYS A 67 6.10 2.76 10.00
C LYS A 67 6.84 2.07 11.13
N GLN A 68 6.53 2.47 12.35
CA GLN A 68 6.91 1.80 13.59
C GLN A 68 5.65 1.36 14.34
N VAL A 69 5.63 0.11 14.79
CA VAL A 69 4.54 -0.45 15.61
C VAL A 69 5.09 -1.56 16.51
N ASN A 70 4.60 -1.62 17.74
CA ASN A 70 4.84 -2.73 18.65
C ASN A 70 3.66 -3.71 18.58
N TRP A 71 3.93 -4.90 18.04
CA TRP A 71 2.95 -5.98 17.97
C TRP A 71 2.73 -6.59 19.35
N GLN A 72 1.48 -6.63 19.81
CA GLN A 72 1.11 -7.21 21.10
C GLN A 72 1.20 -8.75 21.13
N ALA A 73 1.44 -9.38 19.98
CA ALA A 73 1.58 -10.84 19.85
C ALA A 73 3.03 -11.36 20.00
N GLY A 74 3.99 -10.50 20.36
CA GLY A 74 5.43 -10.78 20.21
C GLY A 74 6.25 -11.12 21.46
N ASP A 75 5.69 -11.08 22.69
CA ASP A 75 6.45 -11.38 23.91
C ASP A 75 6.40 -12.85 24.36
N VAL A 76 5.64 -13.71 23.67
CA VAL A 76 5.44 -15.12 24.07
C VAL A 76 6.17 -16.16 23.19
N ALA A 77 6.91 -15.75 22.15
CA ALA A 77 7.53 -16.70 21.20
C ALA A 77 9.07 -16.66 21.13
N ARG A 78 9.76 -16.01 22.09
CA ARG A 78 11.24 -15.97 22.15
C ARG A 78 11.88 -16.62 23.39
N GLN A 79 11.12 -17.42 24.15
CA GLN A 79 11.61 -18.06 25.39
C GLN A 79 11.49 -19.60 25.44
N ARG A 80 11.51 -20.31 24.31
CA ARG A 80 11.66 -21.77 24.32
C ARG A 80 12.69 -22.25 23.32
#